data_AF-A0A3D4CI59-F1
#
_entry.id   AF-A0A3D4CI59-F1
#
_cell.length_a   1.000
_cell.length_b   1.000
_cell.length_c   1.000
_cell.angle_alpha   90.00
_cell.angle_beta   90.00
_cell.angle_gamma   90.00
#
_symmetry.space_group_name_H-M   'P 1'
#
loop_
_entity.id
_entity.type
_entity.pdbx_description
1 polymer ?
#
loop_
_entity_poly.entity_id
_entity_poly.type
_entity_poly.pdbx_seq_one_letter_code
_entity_poly.pdbx_strand_id
1 'polypeptide(L)' 'FNKFKGADRELGLQMKSVGEVMGIGRSFQEALQKACQSLEINRNGLGADGKELTDQDKILNSLKHPSWNRLFH' A
#
# COMPACT_ATOMS: atom_id res chain seq x y z
N PHE A 1 5.45 9.34 4.88
CA PHE A 1 6.01 10.23 3.83
C PHE A 1 5.43 11.65 3.81
N ASN A 2 4.11 11.86 3.96
CA ASN A 2 3.53 13.22 3.87
C ASN A 2 4.08 14.23 4.89
N LYS A 3 4.53 13.77 6.06
CA LYS A 3 5.17 14.60 7.09
C LYS A 3 6.62 15.02 6.74
N PHE A 4 7.29 14.31 5.83
CA PHE A 4 8.70 14.51 5.49
C PHE A 4 8.83 14.89 4.00
N LYS A 5 8.74 16.19 3.71
CA LYS A 5 8.90 16.71 2.34
C LYS A 5 10.33 16.48 1.86
N GLY A 6 10.50 16.02 0.62
CA GLY A 6 11.81 15.73 0.02
C GLY A 6 12.41 14.37 0.38
N ALA A 7 11.81 13.61 1.31
CA ALA A 7 12.27 12.27 1.61
C ALA A 7 11.97 11.30 0.46
N ASP A 8 12.95 10.47 0.14
CA ASP A 8 12.82 9.40 -0.84
C ASP A 8 11.77 8.37 -0.38
N ARG A 9 10.80 8.10 -1.26
CA ARG A 9 9.63 7.23 -1.03
C ARG A 9 9.83 5.80 -1.49
N GLU A 10 10.92 5.52 -2.22
CA GLU A 10 11.24 4.17 -2.68
C GLU A 10 11.65 3.30 -1.49
N LEU A 11 11.12 2.08 -1.44
CA LEU A 11 11.43 1.11 -0.39
C LEU A 11 12.66 0.31 -0.82
N GLY A 12 13.62 0.19 0.10
CA GLY A 12 14.85 -0.56 -0.11
C GLY A 12 15.22 -1.33 1.15
N LEU A 13 16.53 -1.49 1.38
CA LEU A 13 17.05 -2.27 2.50
C LEU A 13 16.83 -1.60 3.87
N GLN A 14 16.74 -0.26 3.90
CA GLN A 14 16.52 0.48 5.13
C GLN A 14 15.01 0.65 5.42
N MET A 15 14.63 0.36 6.66
CA MET A 15 13.25 0.54 7.11
C MET A 15 12.85 2.01 7.11
N LYS A 16 11.71 2.31 6.47
CA LYS A 16 11.09 3.65 6.43
C LYS A 16 9.67 3.67 7.03
N SER A 17 9.18 2.54 7.53
CA SER A 17 7.88 2.40 8.19
C SER A 17 7.91 2.96 9.61
N VAL A 18 6.75 3.42 10.09
CA VAL A 18 6.56 3.91 11.47
C VAL A 18 5.73 2.96 12.33
N GLY A 19 5.18 1.91 11.73
CA GLY A 19 4.31 0.93 12.35
C GLY A 19 3.88 -0.14 11.37
N GLU A 20 3.13 -1.11 11.87
CA GLU A 20 2.62 -2.27 11.15
C GLU A 20 1.23 -2.66 11.65
N VAL A 21 0.52 -3.45 10.84
CA VAL A 21 -0.83 -3.95 11.15
C VAL A 21 -0.91 -5.44 10.85
N MET A 22 -1.80 -6.14 11.55
CA MET A 22 -2.01 -7.58 11.37
C MET A 22 -3.51 -7.87 11.16
N GLY A 23 -3.82 -8.67 10.14
CA GLY A 23 -5.17 -9.17 9.87
C GLY A 23 -5.25 -10.68 10.06
N ILE A 24 -6.31 -11.16 10.70
CA ILE A 24 -6.57 -12.60 10.90
C ILE A 24 -7.82 -12.99 10.12
N GLY A 25 -7.69 -14.02 9.27
CA GLY A 25 -8.77 -14.56 8.45
C GLY A 25 -8.63 -16.07 8.28
N ARG A 26 -9.72 -16.72 7.87
CA ARG A 26 -9.76 -18.15 7.54
C ARG A 26 -9.16 -18.43 6.15
N SER A 27 -8.97 -17.39 5.35
CA SER A 27 -8.28 -17.43 4.06
C SER A 27 -7.29 -16.27 3.94
N PHE A 28 -6.34 -16.42 3.01
CA PHE A 28 -5.38 -15.36 2.71
C PHE A 28 -6.08 -14.07 2.25
N GLN A 29 -7.09 -14.18 1.37
CA GLN A 29 -7.82 -13.02 0.86
C GLN A 29 -8.53 -12.27 1.98
N GLU A 30 -9.16 -12.99 2.92
CA GLU A 30 -9.82 -12.38 4.07
C GLU A 30 -8.82 -11.68 5.00
N ALA A 31 -7.72 -12.35 5.35
CA ALA A 31 -6.68 -11.79 6.20
C ALA A 31 -6.03 -10.55 5.57
N LEU A 32 -5.75 -10.59 4.26
CA LEU A 32 -5.15 -9.50 3.51
C LEU A 32 -6.09 -8.29 3.40
N GLN A 33 -7.38 -8.50 3.10
CA GLN A 33 -8.36 -7.43 3.03
C GLN A 33 -8.54 -6.75 4.41
N LYS A 34 -8.64 -7.54 5.48
CA LYS A 34 -8.70 -7.00 6.85
C LYS A 34 -7.46 -6.18 7.19
N ALA A 35 -6.26 -6.70 6.89
CA ALA A 35 -5.02 -5.96 7.12
C ALA A 35 -4.99 -4.63 6.34
N CYS A 36 -5.44 -4.63 5.08
CA CYS A 36 -5.49 -3.42 4.26
C CYS A 36 -6.48 -2.37 4.79
N GLN A 37 -7.63 -2.80 5.31
CA GLN A 37 -8.61 -1.91 5.96
C GLN A 37 -8.05 -1.31 7.25
N SER A 38 -7.36 -2.11 8.07
CA SER A 38 -6.78 -1.68 9.35
C SER A 38 -5.56 -0.74 9.22
N LEU A 39 -5.09 -0.43 8.01
CA LEU A 39 -3.93 0.46 7.80
C LEU A 39 -4.20 1.94 8.14
N GLU A 40 -5.46 2.33 8.38
CA GLU A 40 -5.84 3.73 8.71
C GLU A 40 -5.39 4.77 7.68
N ILE A 41 -5.33 4.38 6.41
CA ILE A 41 -4.96 5.22 5.25
C ILE A 41 -6.16 5.63 4.40
N ASN A 42 -7.38 5.52 4.94
CA ASN A 42 -8.65 5.72 4.23
C ASN A 42 -8.80 4.78 3.01
N ARG A 43 -8.39 3.52 3.13
CA ARG A 43 -8.62 2.47 2.12
C ARG A 43 -9.70 1.52 2.64
N ASN A 44 -10.64 1.12 1.78
CA ASN A 44 -11.65 0.10 2.12
C ASN A 44 -11.13 -1.34 1.95
N GLY A 45 -9.87 -1.51 1.58
CA GLY A 45 -9.25 -2.79 1.23
C GLY A 45 -8.41 -2.65 -0.04
N LEU A 46 -8.29 -3.74 -0.79
CA LEU A 46 -7.67 -3.82 -2.11
C LEU A 46 -8.63 -3.34 -3.21
N GLY A 47 -9.07 -2.08 -3.13
CA GLY A 47 -9.94 -1.43 -4.12
C GLY A 47 -11.35 -1.12 -3.63
N ALA A 48 -12.27 -0.88 -4.58
CA ALA A 48 -13.67 -0.49 -4.35
C ALA A 48 -13.83 0.82 -3.54
N ASP A 49 -12.80 1.68 -3.59
CA ASP A 49 -12.75 2.98 -2.94
C ASP A 49 -12.54 4.15 -3.92
N GLY A 50 -12.47 3.85 -5.23
CA GLY A 50 -12.31 4.84 -6.30
C GLY A 50 -10.93 5.49 -6.34
N LYS A 51 -9.95 4.93 -5.65
CA LYS A 51 -8.57 5.44 -5.57
C LYS A 51 -7.60 4.56 -6.36
N GLU A 52 -8.09 3.74 -7.28
CA GLU A 52 -7.27 2.94 -8.18
C GLU A 52 -6.59 3.80 -9.25
N LEU A 53 -5.38 3.41 -9.62
CA LEU A 53 -4.68 3.96 -10.78
C LEU A 53 -5.15 3.22 -12.03
N THR A 54 -5.51 3.95 -13.08
CA THR A 54 -6.02 3.35 -14.34
C THR A 54 -5.03 3.42 -15.50
N ASP A 55 -3.97 4.22 -15.35
CA ASP A 55 -2.94 4.44 -16.36
C ASP A 55 -1.91 3.30 -16.30
N GLN A 56 -1.90 2.46 -17.34
CA GLN A 56 -1.09 1.25 -17.38
C GLN A 56 0.40 1.53 -17.25
N ASP A 57 0.93 2.58 -17.87
CA ASP A 57 2.35 2.89 -17.82
C ASP A 57 2.76 3.32 -16.42
N LYS A 58 1.91 4.10 -15.74
CA LYS A 58 2.13 4.47 -14.34
C LYS A 58 2.04 3.27 -13.40
N ILE A 59 1.11 2.34 -13.63
CA ILE A 59 1.00 1.10 -12.86
C ILE A 59 2.30 0.30 -13.02
N LEU A 60 2.73 0.02 -14.25
CA LEU A 60 3.95 -0.74 -14.53
C LEU A 60 5.19 -0.09 -13.90
N ASN A 61 5.29 1.24 -13.95
CA ASN A 61 6.37 1.97 -13.29
C ASN A 61 6.32 1.79 -11.75
N SER A 62 5.14 1.92 -11.15
CA SER A 62 4.96 1.79 -9.69
C SER A 62 5.19 0.36 -9.17
N LEU A 63 4.96 -0.65 -10.01
CA LEU A 63 5.23 -2.05 -9.69
C LEU A 63 6.74 -2.34 -9.72
N LYS A 64 7.47 -1.70 -10.66
CA LYS A 64 8.94 -1.80 -10.79
C LYS A 64 9.69 -1.12 -9.64
N HIS A 65 9.18 0.03 -9.17
CA HIS A 65 9.80 0.83 -8.11
C HIS A 65 9.03 0.72 -6.79
N PRO A 66 9.46 -0.16 -5.86
CA PRO A 66 8.68 -0.49 -4.67
C PRO A 66 8.40 0.75 -3.81
N SER A 67 7.13 0.98 -3.49
CA SER A 67 6.71 2.09 -2.63
C SER A 67 5.60 1.64 -1.69
N TRP A 68 5.28 2.48 -0.69
CA TRP A 68 4.31 2.13 0.37
C TRP A 68 2.92 1.74 -0.14
N ASN A 69 2.51 2.21 -1.31
CA ASN A 69 1.20 1.92 -1.89
C ASN A 69 1.24 0.89 -3.04
N ARG A 70 2.37 0.20 -3.27
CA ARG A 70 2.52 -0.78 -4.37
C ARG A 70 1.43 -1.84 -4.40
N LEU A 71 0.95 -2.26 -3.23
CA LEU A 71 -0.10 -3.27 -3.09
C LEU A 71 -1.46 -2.86 -3.70
N PHE A 72 -1.68 -1.56 -3.92
CA PHE A 72 -2.95 -1.00 -4.39
C PHE A 72 -2.94 -0.57 -5.87
N HIS A 73 -1.89 -0.90 -6.63
CA HIS A 73 -1.74 -0.55 -8.06
C HIS A 73 -1.92 -1.76 -8.97
#